data_AF-A0A7S3CNU3-F1
#
_entry.id   AF-A0A7S3CNU3-F1
#
_cell.length_a   1.000
_cell.length_b   1.000
_cell.length_c   1.000
_cell.angle_alpha   90.00
_cell.angle_beta   90.00
_cell.angle_gamma   90.00
#
_symmetry.space_group_name_H-M   'P 1'
#
loop_
_entity.id
_entity.type
_entity.pdbx_description
1 polymer ?
#
loop_
_entity_poly.entity_id
_entity_poly.type
_entity_poly.pdbx_seq_one_letter_code
_entity_poly.pdbx_strand_id
1 'polypeptide(L)'
;EDQGALRDLQSLVDSSVFKPEVLSKETKNEYFCNFCEDYVDRAEKELTVENEDQLPPHLLISINRFKFISGKLEKVMDRVTINSRIHLMEGRVAYELCGGVVHAGNSALCGHYYTVETALQQGRVTIFNDSSVSQNSVQNARAASDSNYLDQLQARFHSDTPYILYYQKLQSSLPDSDPTPAKHPLTAGKEDVDMRQSQPSCLFDLGRLGEAHRKQIENVVQLDNKLWRKEAEDARRTQSQLEVFGQAAKLQDILRQQRLQQSWYKDSGIYSSGEYLSEYAQIESELRAKLQGQ
;
A
#
# COMPACT_ATOMS: atom_id res chain seq x y z
N GLU A 1 3.53 -1.81 -35.16
CA GLU A 1 4.53 -1.09 -34.37
C GLU A 1 4.06 0.33 -34.25
N ASP A 2 3.57 0.71 -33.07
CA ASP A 2 3.19 2.08 -32.76
C ASP A 2 4.00 2.47 -31.52
N GLN A 3 5.24 2.88 -31.78
CA GLN A 3 6.20 3.27 -30.76
C GLN A 3 5.86 4.69 -30.30
N GLY A 4 5.47 4.85 -29.03
CA GLY A 4 5.71 6.11 -28.30
C GLY A 4 4.51 6.98 -27.92
N ALA A 5 3.26 6.64 -28.25
CA ALA A 5 2.12 7.35 -27.67
C ALA A 5 1.94 6.89 -26.21
N LEU A 6 2.15 7.79 -25.23
CA LEU A 6 1.62 7.59 -23.88
C LEU A 6 0.13 7.29 -24.02
N ARG A 7 -0.28 6.09 -23.64
CA ARG A 7 -1.70 5.71 -23.63
C ARG A 7 -2.26 6.05 -22.27
N ASP A 8 -3.24 6.93 -22.22
CA ASP A 8 -4.02 7.14 -21.03
C ASP A 8 -5.09 6.05 -20.87
N LEU A 9 -5.57 5.87 -19.64
CA LEU A 9 -6.53 4.82 -19.30
C LEU A 9 -7.87 5.02 -20.00
N GLN A 10 -8.35 6.26 -20.14
CA GLN A 10 -9.60 6.56 -20.84
C GLN A 10 -9.53 6.07 -22.28
N SER A 11 -8.45 6.42 -23.00
CA SER A 11 -8.19 5.95 -24.36
C SER A 11 -8.13 4.42 -24.45
N LEU A 12 -7.56 3.73 -23.45
CA LEU A 12 -7.56 2.28 -23.41
C LEU A 12 -8.96 1.71 -23.25
N VAL A 13 -9.77 2.27 -22.34
CA VAL A 13 -11.17 1.85 -22.15
C VAL A 13 -11.97 2.04 -23.44
N ASP A 14 -11.91 3.22 -24.03
CA ASP A 14 -12.67 3.55 -25.24
C ASP A 14 -12.26 2.68 -26.43
N SER A 15 -10.96 2.46 -26.62
CA SER A 15 -10.44 1.71 -27.77
C SER A 15 -10.49 0.19 -27.62
N SER A 16 -10.45 -0.36 -26.40
CA SER A 16 -10.40 -1.81 -26.16
C SER A 16 -11.72 -2.43 -25.73
N VAL A 17 -12.64 -1.64 -25.16
CA VAL A 17 -13.93 -2.13 -24.65
C VAL A 17 -15.09 -1.72 -25.55
N PHE A 18 -15.16 -0.45 -25.93
CA PHE A 18 -16.35 0.11 -26.59
C PHE A 18 -16.21 0.27 -28.11
N LYS A 19 -14.99 0.22 -28.64
CA LYS A 19 -14.78 0.28 -30.09
C LYS A 19 -15.36 -0.98 -30.76
N PRO A 20 -16.19 -0.85 -31.82
CA PRO A 20 -16.66 -1.99 -32.58
C PRO A 20 -15.52 -2.86 -33.13
N GLU A 21 -15.64 -4.16 -32.94
CA GLU A 21 -14.73 -5.18 -33.47
C GLU A 21 -15.28 -5.70 -34.80
N VAL A 22 -14.44 -5.73 -35.84
CA VAL A 22 -14.80 -6.33 -37.13
C VAL A 22 -14.46 -7.82 -37.08
N LEU A 23 -15.46 -8.65 -37.34
CA LEU A 23 -15.37 -10.09 -37.47
C LEU A 23 -15.36 -10.44 -38.95
N SER A 24 -14.22 -10.89 -39.48
CA SER A 24 -14.07 -11.18 -40.90
C SER A 24 -13.09 -12.31 -41.17
N LYS A 25 -13.03 -12.70 -42.45
CA LYS A 25 -12.12 -13.74 -42.93
C LYS A 25 -10.66 -13.35 -42.82
N GLU A 26 -10.34 -12.07 -43.02
CA GLU A 26 -8.98 -11.54 -42.88
C GLU A 26 -8.45 -11.70 -41.45
N THR A 27 -9.31 -11.49 -40.46
CA THR A 27 -9.01 -11.65 -39.03
C THR A 27 -9.20 -13.08 -38.52
N LYS A 28 -9.73 -13.99 -39.36
CA LYS A 28 -9.98 -15.42 -39.06
C LYS A 28 -10.89 -15.63 -37.84
N ASN A 29 -11.85 -14.73 -37.63
CA ASN A 29 -12.83 -14.76 -36.54
C ASN A 29 -14.26 -14.52 -37.07
N GLU A 30 -14.55 -15.04 -38.26
CA GLU A 30 -15.84 -14.88 -38.96
C GLU A 30 -17.04 -15.24 -38.07
N TYR A 31 -18.13 -14.47 -38.21
CA TYR A 31 -19.37 -14.71 -37.49
C TYR A 31 -20.24 -15.73 -38.22
N PHE A 32 -20.71 -16.76 -37.51
CA PHE A 32 -21.71 -17.69 -38.04
C PHE A 32 -23.11 -17.12 -37.86
N CYS A 33 -23.78 -16.80 -38.97
CA CYS A 33 -25.13 -16.24 -38.94
C CYS A 33 -26.18 -17.35 -39.00
N ASN A 34 -26.98 -17.50 -37.95
CA ASN A 34 -28.04 -18.51 -37.89
C ASN A 34 -29.14 -18.33 -38.95
N PHE A 35 -29.31 -17.13 -39.50
CA PHE A 35 -30.29 -16.88 -40.57
C PHE A 35 -29.74 -17.27 -41.95
N CYS A 36 -28.45 -17.05 -42.20
CA CYS A 36 -27.79 -17.45 -43.44
C CYS A 36 -27.35 -18.92 -43.42
N GLU A 37 -27.28 -19.53 -42.22
CA GLU A 37 -26.69 -20.86 -41.97
C GLU A 37 -25.24 -20.99 -42.46
N ASP A 38 -24.49 -19.89 -42.46
CA ASP A 38 -23.11 -19.82 -42.95
C ASP A 38 -22.29 -18.73 -42.23
N TYR A 39 -20.96 -18.77 -42.41
CA TYR A 39 -20.04 -17.71 -42.01
C TYR A 39 -20.16 -16.52 -42.96
N VAL A 40 -20.41 -15.33 -42.40
CA VAL A 40 -20.48 -14.11 -43.19
C VAL A 40 -19.09 -13.51 -43.41
N ASP A 41 -18.85 -12.97 -44.60
CA ASP A 41 -17.57 -12.35 -44.95
C ASP A 41 -17.19 -11.20 -44.01
N ARG A 42 -18.20 -10.50 -43.47
CA ARG A 42 -18.02 -9.37 -42.54
C ARG A 42 -19.19 -9.21 -41.58
N ALA A 43 -18.90 -9.11 -40.29
CA ALA A 43 -19.81 -8.67 -39.25
C ALA A 43 -19.12 -7.65 -38.32
N GLU A 44 -19.91 -6.88 -37.57
CA GLU A 44 -19.43 -5.98 -36.53
C GLU A 44 -20.02 -6.38 -35.19
N LYS A 45 -19.16 -6.44 -34.18
CA LYS A 45 -19.53 -6.71 -32.79
C LYS A 45 -19.25 -5.47 -31.97
N GLU A 46 -20.28 -4.94 -31.34
CA GLU A 46 -20.20 -3.78 -30.46
C GLU A 46 -20.64 -4.17 -29.04
N LEU A 47 -19.99 -3.57 -28.05
CA LEU A 47 -20.41 -3.65 -26.65
C LEU A 47 -20.84 -2.26 -26.20
N THR A 48 -22.05 -2.15 -25.67
CA THR A 48 -22.58 -0.89 -25.17
C THR A 48 -23.16 -1.05 -23.76
N VAL A 49 -23.30 0.07 -23.06
CA VAL A 49 -24.04 0.16 -21.80
C VAL A 49 -25.33 0.91 -22.10
N GLU A 50 -26.46 0.25 -21.91
CA GLU A 50 -27.76 0.80 -22.32
C GLU A 50 -28.21 1.95 -21.41
N ASN A 51 -28.05 1.77 -20.09
CA ASN A 51 -28.60 2.67 -19.08
C ASN A 51 -27.61 2.94 -17.95
N GLU A 52 -27.65 4.14 -17.39
CA GLU A 52 -26.75 4.55 -16.30
C GLU A 52 -26.92 3.71 -15.02
N ASP A 53 -28.13 3.19 -14.78
CA ASP A 53 -28.45 2.38 -13.60
C ASP A 53 -27.79 0.98 -13.63
N GLN A 54 -27.35 0.53 -14.81
CA GLN A 54 -26.58 -0.72 -14.95
C GLN A 54 -25.12 -0.54 -14.53
N LEU A 55 -24.64 0.70 -14.44
CA LEU A 55 -23.26 0.99 -14.06
C LEU A 55 -23.08 0.91 -12.54
N PRO A 56 -22.06 0.17 -12.05
CA PRO A 56 -21.91 -0.08 -10.62
C PRO A 56 -21.47 1.19 -9.87
N PRO A 57 -21.85 1.35 -8.59
CA PRO A 57 -21.37 2.46 -7.77
C PRO A 57 -19.83 2.52 -7.66
N HIS A 58 -19.18 1.37 -7.78
CA HIS A 58 -17.72 1.23 -7.82
C HIS A 58 -17.31 0.48 -9.08
N LEU A 59 -16.44 1.08 -9.88
CA LEU A 59 -15.89 0.47 -11.09
C LEU A 59 -14.48 -0.05 -10.81
N LEU A 60 -14.27 -1.33 -11.09
CA LEU A 60 -12.96 -1.95 -11.05
C LEU A 60 -12.42 -2.11 -12.46
N ILE A 61 -11.21 -1.62 -12.70
CA ILE A 61 -10.53 -1.78 -13.99
C ILE A 61 -9.25 -2.58 -13.77
N SER A 62 -9.16 -3.75 -14.39
CA SER A 62 -7.92 -4.52 -14.44
C SER A 62 -7.19 -4.21 -15.75
N ILE A 63 -5.98 -3.67 -15.64
CA ILE A 63 -5.12 -3.47 -16.79
C ILE A 63 -4.45 -4.80 -17.10
N ASN A 64 -4.67 -5.35 -18.30
CA ASN A 64 -4.02 -6.60 -18.70
C ASN A 64 -2.52 -6.36 -18.93
N ARG A 65 -1.73 -6.60 -17.88
CA ARG A 65 -0.26 -6.41 -17.87
C ARG A 65 0.51 -7.68 -18.18
N PHE A 66 -0.12 -8.67 -18.80
CA PHE A 66 0.56 -9.92 -19.11
C PHE A 66 0.26 -10.35 -20.54
N LYS A 67 1.30 -10.80 -21.24
CA LYS A 67 1.18 -11.31 -22.60
C LYS A 67 2.01 -12.56 -22.77
N PHE A 68 1.58 -13.45 -23.66
CA PHE A 68 2.38 -14.58 -24.08
C PHE A 68 3.26 -14.17 -25.26
N ILE A 69 4.57 -14.27 -25.10
CA ILE A 69 5.55 -14.11 -26.18
C ILE A 69 6.27 -15.45 -26.33
N SER A 70 6.15 -16.07 -27.50
CA SER A 70 6.83 -17.33 -27.83
C SER A 70 6.66 -18.44 -26.76
N GLY A 71 5.44 -18.56 -26.23
CA GLY A 71 5.09 -19.57 -25.21
C GLY A 71 5.49 -19.21 -23.77
N LYS A 72 6.06 -18.02 -23.54
CA LYS A 72 6.41 -17.53 -22.20
C LYS A 72 5.49 -16.39 -21.79
N LEU A 73 5.07 -16.40 -20.53
CA LEU A 73 4.29 -15.32 -19.94
C LEU A 73 5.23 -14.19 -19.53
N GLU A 74 5.05 -13.00 -20.12
CA GLU A 74 5.84 -11.81 -19.84
C GLU A 74 4.97 -10.68 -19.27
N LYS A 75 5.55 -9.88 -18.37
CA LYS A 75 4.92 -8.70 -17.80
C LYS A 75 5.06 -7.52 -18.77
N VAL A 76 3.96 -6.84 -19.05
CA VAL A 76 3.90 -5.58 -19.78
C VAL A 76 4.11 -4.43 -18.80
N MET A 77 5.27 -3.77 -18.92
CA MET A 77 5.66 -2.65 -18.07
C MET A 77 5.44 -1.28 -18.74
N ASP A 78 4.87 -1.27 -19.95
CA ASP A 78 4.55 -0.03 -20.67
C ASP A 78 3.77 0.94 -19.78
N ARG A 79 4.14 2.22 -19.88
CA ARG A 79 3.52 3.28 -19.09
C ARG A 79 2.08 3.50 -19.56
N VAL A 80 1.16 3.52 -18.60
CA VAL A 80 -0.23 3.91 -18.81
C VAL A 80 -0.50 5.09 -17.90
N THR A 81 -0.91 6.22 -18.47
CA THR A 81 -1.32 7.37 -17.66
C THR A 81 -2.66 7.05 -17.02
N ILE A 82 -2.68 6.99 -15.69
CA ILE A 82 -3.93 6.75 -14.95
C ILE A 82 -4.68 8.08 -14.90
N ASN A 83 -5.92 8.13 -15.36
CA ASN A 83 -6.74 9.34 -15.27
C ASN A 83 -7.36 9.44 -13.88
N SER A 84 -7.36 10.63 -13.27
CA SER A 84 -8.04 10.87 -11.98
C SER A 84 -9.57 10.75 -12.11
N ARG A 85 -10.09 10.98 -13.32
CA ARG A 85 -11.49 10.76 -13.68
C ARG A 85 -11.57 10.02 -15.00
N ILE A 86 -12.56 9.14 -15.10
CA ILE A 86 -12.92 8.45 -16.34
C ILE A 86 -14.39 8.67 -16.61
N HIS A 87 -14.73 8.70 -17.89
CA HIS A 87 -16.04 9.02 -18.40
C HIS A 87 -16.56 7.83 -19.20
N LEU A 88 -17.76 7.38 -18.88
CA LEU A 88 -18.48 6.33 -19.60
C LEU A 88 -19.74 6.91 -20.24
N MET A 89 -20.32 6.16 -21.19
CA MET A 89 -21.56 6.54 -21.88
C MET A 89 -21.48 7.94 -22.53
N GLU A 90 -20.40 8.19 -23.28
CA GLU A 90 -20.14 9.47 -23.97
C GLU A 90 -20.11 10.68 -23.02
N GLY A 91 -19.62 10.49 -21.79
CA GLY A 91 -19.45 11.57 -20.82
C GLY A 91 -20.60 11.74 -19.82
N ARG A 92 -21.71 11.02 -19.99
CA ARG A 92 -22.87 11.11 -19.09
C ARG A 92 -22.57 10.64 -17.67
N VAL A 93 -21.74 9.61 -17.53
CA VAL A 93 -21.36 9.07 -16.23
C VAL A 93 -19.88 9.26 -15.99
N ALA A 94 -19.55 9.93 -14.89
CA ALA A 94 -18.18 10.15 -14.46
C ALA A 94 -17.86 9.29 -13.23
N TYR A 95 -16.62 8.83 -13.20
CA TYR A 95 -16.04 8.03 -12.14
C TYR A 95 -14.76 8.70 -11.65
N GLU A 96 -14.56 8.78 -10.34
CA GLU A 96 -13.37 9.38 -9.73
C GLU A 96 -12.48 8.30 -9.12
N LEU A 97 -11.16 8.42 -9.35
CA LEU A 97 -10.16 7.47 -8.89
C LEU A 97 -10.09 7.47 -7.36
N CYS A 98 -10.32 6.31 -6.76
CA CYS A 98 -10.14 6.11 -5.34
C CYS A 98 -8.78 5.47 -5.02
N GLY A 99 -8.16 4.78 -5.99
CA GLY A 99 -6.81 4.26 -5.87
C GLY A 99 -6.59 3.01 -6.73
N GLY A 100 -5.56 2.23 -6.40
CA GLY A 100 -5.26 1.00 -7.10
C GLY A 100 -4.31 0.06 -6.38
N VAL A 101 -4.36 -1.21 -6.78
CA VAL A 101 -3.40 -2.25 -6.44
C VAL A 101 -2.25 -2.18 -7.43
N VAL A 102 -1.02 -2.14 -6.92
CA VAL A 102 0.20 -2.09 -7.71
C VAL A 102 0.91 -3.44 -7.62
N HIS A 103 1.35 -3.93 -8.78
CA HIS A 103 2.23 -5.09 -8.85
C HIS A 103 3.67 -4.61 -9.06
N ALA A 104 4.53 -4.83 -8.06
CA ALA A 104 5.96 -4.55 -8.10
C ALA A 104 6.75 -5.79 -8.50
N GLY A 105 7.58 -5.66 -9.53
CA GLY A 105 8.46 -6.73 -10.00
C GLY A 105 8.51 -6.81 -11.52
N ASN A 106 9.53 -7.49 -12.04
CA ASN A 106 9.76 -7.58 -13.50
C ASN A 106 9.16 -8.83 -14.14
N SER A 107 8.69 -9.77 -13.32
CA SER A 107 8.17 -11.06 -13.78
C SER A 107 6.65 -11.05 -13.79
N ALA A 108 6.05 -11.89 -14.64
CA ALA A 108 4.63 -12.19 -14.58
C ALA A 108 4.29 -13.23 -13.49
N LEU A 109 5.29 -13.99 -13.03
CA LEU A 109 5.10 -15.14 -12.13
C LEU A 109 5.48 -14.84 -10.68
N CYS A 110 6.19 -13.74 -10.43
CA CYS A 110 6.60 -13.33 -9.10
C CYS A 110 6.69 -11.81 -8.99
N GLY A 111 6.48 -11.32 -7.78
CA GLY A 111 6.49 -9.91 -7.46
C GLY A 111 5.91 -9.67 -6.07
N HIS A 112 5.60 -8.42 -5.80
CA HIS A 112 4.99 -7.96 -4.56
C HIS A 112 3.77 -7.09 -4.86
N TYR A 113 2.74 -7.19 -4.02
CA TYR A 113 1.53 -6.38 -4.17
C TYR A 113 1.42 -5.40 -3.02
N TYR A 114 1.07 -4.17 -3.33
CA TYR A 114 0.68 -3.17 -2.35
C TYR A 114 -0.47 -2.33 -2.91
N THR A 115 -1.19 -1.66 -2.02
CA THR A 115 -2.35 -0.85 -2.39
C THR A 115 -2.04 0.61 -2.14
N VAL A 116 -2.41 1.46 -3.10
CA VAL A 116 -2.41 2.91 -2.97
C VAL A 116 -3.85 3.36 -2.95
N GLU A 117 -4.22 4.18 -1.96
CA GLU A 117 -5.51 4.84 -1.86
C GLU A 117 -5.31 6.35 -2.00
N THR A 118 -6.12 6.97 -2.85
CA THR A 118 -6.12 8.39 -3.14
C THR A 118 -7.38 9.01 -2.56
N ALA A 119 -7.27 9.60 -1.37
CA ALA A 119 -8.33 10.44 -0.80
C ALA A 119 -8.26 11.84 -1.44
N LEU A 120 -8.71 11.95 -2.70
CA LEU A 120 -8.55 13.15 -3.53
C LEU A 120 -9.14 14.41 -2.88
N GLN A 121 -10.27 14.31 -2.18
CA GLN A 121 -10.87 15.45 -1.46
C GLN A 121 -9.97 16.02 -0.36
N GLN A 122 -9.09 15.18 0.20
CA GLN A 122 -8.21 15.52 1.32
C GLN A 122 -6.75 15.74 0.89
N GLY A 123 -6.42 15.58 -0.40
CA GLY A 123 -5.04 15.71 -0.89
C GLY A 123 -4.07 14.70 -0.27
N ARG A 124 -4.58 13.54 0.17
CA ARG A 124 -3.81 12.52 0.88
C ARG A 124 -3.72 11.25 0.07
N VAL A 125 -2.55 10.64 0.11
CA VAL A 125 -2.31 9.30 -0.42
C VAL A 125 -1.90 8.40 0.73
N THR A 126 -2.57 7.27 0.84
CA THR A 126 -2.24 6.22 1.80
C THR A 126 -1.72 5.02 1.04
N ILE A 127 -0.61 4.44 1.50
CA ILE A 127 -0.01 3.25 0.92
C ILE A 127 -0.09 2.14 1.97
N PHE A 128 -0.79 1.07 1.61
CA PHE A 128 -0.94 -0.15 2.39
C PHE A 128 0.01 -1.20 1.83
N ASN A 129 1.07 -1.50 2.57
CA ASN A 129 2.09 -2.45 2.17
C ASN A 129 2.30 -3.46 3.31
N ASP A 130 1.58 -4.58 3.23
CA ASP A 130 1.53 -5.61 4.26
C ASP A 130 1.21 -5.04 5.66
N SER A 131 2.15 -5.17 6.61
CA SER A 131 2.04 -4.67 7.98
C SER A 131 2.36 -3.19 8.12
N SER A 132 2.76 -2.51 7.04
CA SER A 132 3.15 -1.10 7.03
C SER A 132 2.10 -0.25 6.32
N VAL A 133 1.69 0.82 6.99
CA VAL A 133 0.82 1.85 6.40
C VAL A 133 1.58 3.17 6.45
N SER A 134 1.72 3.82 5.30
CA SER A 134 2.34 5.14 5.20
C SER A 134 1.39 6.13 4.55
N GLN A 135 1.41 7.37 5.03
CA GLN A 135 0.57 8.44 4.52
C GLN A 135 1.46 9.56 3.99
N ASN A 136 1.27 9.91 2.74
CA ASN A 136 1.96 11.01 2.08
C ASN A 136 0.96 12.14 1.82
N SER A 137 1.28 13.34 2.30
CA SER A 137 0.58 14.56 1.87
C SER A 137 1.01 14.86 0.44
N VAL A 138 0.08 14.86 -0.51
CA VAL A 138 0.40 15.31 -1.87
C VAL A 138 0.28 16.83 -1.86
N GLN A 139 1.35 17.50 -1.42
CA GLN A 139 1.37 18.97 -1.28
C GLN A 139 1.12 19.74 -2.58
N ASN A 140 1.02 19.08 -3.74
CA ASN A 140 0.88 19.74 -5.04
C ASN A 140 -0.20 19.15 -5.98
N ALA A 141 -1.09 18.23 -5.53
CA ALA A 141 -2.08 17.61 -6.45
C ALA A 141 -3.25 18.53 -6.86
N ARG A 142 -3.43 19.69 -6.22
CA ARG A 142 -4.42 20.68 -6.67
C ARG A 142 -3.91 21.59 -7.80
N ALA A 143 -2.62 21.56 -8.14
CA ALA A 143 -2.01 22.49 -9.09
C ALA A 143 -1.69 21.89 -10.49
N ALA A 144 -1.84 20.57 -10.68
CA ALA A 144 -1.71 19.93 -11.98
C ALA A 144 -2.88 18.96 -12.16
N SER A 145 -3.83 19.34 -13.01
CA SER A 145 -5.12 18.68 -13.28
C SER A 145 -5.03 17.20 -13.69
N ASP A 146 -3.86 16.69 -14.08
CA ASP A 146 -3.79 15.45 -14.87
C ASP A 146 -2.83 14.37 -14.35
N SER A 147 -2.04 14.61 -13.29
CA SER A 147 -1.09 13.61 -12.77
C SER A 147 -1.40 13.19 -11.34
N ASN A 148 -2.03 12.02 -11.18
CA ASN A 148 -2.21 11.39 -9.87
C ASN A 148 -0.96 10.62 -9.42
N TYR A 149 -0.95 10.22 -8.15
CA TYR A 149 0.17 9.52 -7.53
C TYR A 149 0.54 8.20 -8.24
N LEU A 150 -0.43 7.45 -8.78
CA LEU A 150 -0.17 6.19 -9.47
C LEU A 150 0.61 6.39 -10.78
N ASP A 151 0.36 7.48 -11.50
CA ASP A 151 1.14 7.85 -12.68
C ASP A 151 2.58 8.24 -12.31
N GLN A 152 2.75 9.04 -11.25
CA GLN A 152 4.08 9.41 -10.73
C GLN A 152 4.86 8.19 -10.21
N LEU A 153 4.16 7.24 -9.61
CA LEU A 153 4.74 6.01 -9.08
C LEU A 153 5.37 5.17 -10.20
N GLN A 154 4.65 4.91 -11.29
CA GLN A 154 5.18 4.14 -12.41
C GLN A 154 6.32 4.88 -13.12
N ALA A 155 6.28 6.22 -13.16
CA ALA A 155 7.38 7.03 -13.68
C ALA A 155 8.67 6.92 -12.84
N ARG A 156 8.54 6.75 -11.52
CA ARG A 156 9.68 6.59 -10.59
C ARG A 156 10.18 5.16 -10.51
N PHE A 157 9.27 4.19 -10.57
CA PHE A 157 9.53 2.77 -10.40
C PHE A 157 8.93 2.00 -11.57
N HIS A 158 9.72 1.79 -12.63
CA HIS A 158 9.26 1.17 -13.87
C HIS A 158 8.69 -0.25 -13.67
N SER A 159 9.19 -0.98 -12.68
CA SER A 159 8.71 -2.32 -12.31
C SER A 159 7.37 -2.32 -11.58
N ASP A 160 6.91 -1.15 -11.13
CA ASP A 160 5.75 -0.98 -10.26
C ASP A 160 4.61 -0.46 -11.10
N THR A 161 3.72 -1.39 -11.44
CA THR A 161 2.73 -1.16 -12.47
C THR A 161 1.34 -1.24 -11.86
N PRO A 162 0.53 -0.16 -11.91
CA PRO A 162 -0.86 -0.19 -11.43
C PRO A 162 -1.64 -1.29 -12.16
N TYR A 163 -2.15 -2.28 -11.44
CA TYR A 163 -2.75 -3.48 -12.03
C TYR A 163 -4.28 -3.47 -11.94
N ILE A 164 -4.82 -3.24 -10.75
CA ILE A 164 -6.26 -3.11 -10.51
C ILE A 164 -6.52 -1.70 -10.01
N LEU A 165 -7.41 -0.98 -10.67
CA LEU A 165 -7.82 0.37 -10.30
C LEU A 165 -9.26 0.34 -9.82
N TYR A 166 -9.57 1.14 -8.80
CA TYR A 166 -10.93 1.27 -8.30
C TYR A 166 -11.36 2.73 -8.35
N TYR A 167 -12.51 2.93 -8.97
CA TYR A 167 -13.15 4.22 -9.14
C TYR A 167 -14.53 4.22 -8.50
N GLN A 168 -14.99 5.39 -8.06
CA GLN A 168 -16.33 5.59 -7.52
C GLN A 168 -17.16 6.45 -8.47
N LYS A 169 -18.39 6.01 -8.75
CA LYS A 169 -19.35 6.75 -9.57
C LYS A 169 -19.65 8.08 -8.88
N LEU A 170 -19.46 9.18 -9.61
CA LEU A 170 -19.89 10.49 -9.15
C LEU A 170 -21.42 10.55 -9.24
N GLN A 171 -22.08 10.97 -8.17
CA GLN A 171 -23.51 11.26 -8.24
C GLN A 171 -23.69 12.46 -9.18
N SER A 172 -24.61 12.34 -10.14
CA SER A 172 -25.04 13.48 -10.95
C SER A 172 -25.70 14.49 -10.02
N SER A 173 -24.99 15.57 -9.70
CA SER A 173 -25.67 16.75 -9.15
C SER A 173 -26.59 17.26 -10.25
N LEU A 174 -27.90 17.30 -9.97
CA LEU A 174 -28.86 18.07 -10.76
C LEU A 174 -28.31 19.50 -10.93
N PRO A 175 -28.56 20.17 -12.07
CA PRO A 175 -27.98 21.50 -12.34
C PRO A 175 -28.37 22.49 -11.24
N ASP A 176 -27.35 23.17 -10.72
CA ASP A 176 -27.46 24.24 -9.73
C ASP A 176 -28.54 25.26 -10.14
N SER A 177 -29.67 25.23 -9.46
CA SER A 177 -30.50 26.41 -9.30
C SER A 177 -29.83 27.28 -8.25
N ASP A 178 -28.99 28.21 -8.68
CA ASP A 178 -28.55 29.33 -7.85
C ASP A 178 -29.14 30.64 -8.45
N PRO A 179 -29.52 31.61 -7.62
CA PRO A 179 -28.49 32.44 -7.01
C PRO A 179 -28.70 32.74 -5.53
N THR A 180 -27.60 32.60 -4.79
CA THR A 180 -27.18 33.30 -3.54
C THR A 180 -27.96 34.56 -3.11
N PRO A 181 -27.86 34.89 -1.80
CA PRO A 181 -27.08 36.09 -1.51
C PRO A 181 -26.01 35.91 -0.42
N ALA A 182 -24.88 36.54 -0.72
CA ALA A 182 -23.64 36.73 0.04
C ALA A 182 -23.71 36.84 1.56
N LYS A 183 -22.70 36.28 2.26
CA LYS A 183 -22.11 36.85 3.50
C LYS A 183 -20.59 36.64 3.61
N HIS A 184 -19.90 37.77 3.43
CA HIS A 184 -18.67 38.36 4.02
C HIS A 184 -17.46 37.53 4.57
N PRO A 185 -16.22 38.08 4.45
CA PRO A 185 -14.97 37.44 4.80
C PRO A 185 -14.45 37.79 6.22
N LEU A 186 -13.48 36.99 6.68
CA LEU A 186 -12.63 37.13 7.88
C LEU A 186 -13.19 36.57 9.20
N THR A 187 -12.67 35.39 9.57
CA THR A 187 -12.14 35.14 10.92
C THR A 187 -11.01 34.13 10.81
N ALA A 188 -9.78 34.63 10.96
CA ALA A 188 -8.63 33.81 11.30
C ALA A 188 -8.80 33.32 12.74
N GLY A 189 -9.04 32.02 12.89
CA GLY A 189 -9.09 31.33 14.18
C GLY A 189 -8.12 30.16 14.13
N LYS A 190 -7.22 30.09 15.11
CA LYS A 190 -6.31 28.97 15.33
C LYS A 190 -7.11 27.67 15.42
N GLU A 191 -6.83 26.72 14.54
CA GLU A 191 -7.34 25.35 14.68
C GLU A 191 -6.44 24.59 15.66
N ASP A 192 -6.85 24.58 16.93
CA ASP A 192 -6.52 23.46 17.80
C ASP A 192 -7.23 22.23 17.23
N VAL A 193 -6.45 21.28 16.72
CA VAL A 193 -6.96 20.01 16.18
C VAL A 193 -7.52 19.20 17.34
N ASP A 194 -8.82 19.31 17.59
CA ASP A 194 -9.55 18.42 18.48
C ASP A 194 -9.62 17.02 17.84
N MET A 195 -8.70 16.14 18.25
CA MET A 195 -8.64 14.73 17.86
C MET A 195 -9.89 13.92 18.24
N ARG A 196 -10.89 14.51 18.91
CA ARG A 196 -12.18 13.85 19.20
C ARG A 196 -13.21 13.99 18.08
N GLN A 197 -12.97 14.85 17.07
CA GLN A 197 -13.92 15.07 15.97
C GLN A 197 -13.46 14.48 14.62
N SER A 198 -12.25 13.93 14.51
CA SER A 198 -11.90 13.08 13.38
C SER A 198 -12.58 11.72 13.54
N GLN A 199 -13.87 11.63 13.20
CA GLN A 199 -14.50 10.34 12.99
C GLN A 199 -13.70 9.60 11.92
N PRO A 200 -13.18 8.39 12.19
CA PRO A 200 -12.63 7.56 11.14
C PRO A 200 -13.80 7.18 10.24
N SER A 201 -13.89 7.76 9.04
CA SER A 201 -14.95 7.49 8.07
C SER A 201 -14.95 6.05 7.53
N CYS A 202 -14.10 5.16 8.06
CA CYS A 202 -14.01 3.77 7.62
C CYS A 202 -13.77 2.74 8.73
N LEU A 203 -13.83 3.08 10.02
CA LEU A 203 -13.84 2.04 11.06
C LEU A 203 -15.27 1.55 11.27
N PHE A 204 -15.79 0.74 10.34
CA PHE A 204 -17.10 0.06 10.40
C PHE A 204 -18.24 0.99 10.83
N ASP A 205 -19.18 1.31 9.95
CA ASP A 205 -20.45 1.92 10.39
C ASP A 205 -21.26 0.89 11.21
N LEU A 206 -20.80 0.62 12.44
CA LEU A 206 -21.38 -0.29 13.43
C LEU A 206 -22.78 0.18 13.82
N GLY A 207 -23.16 1.42 13.46
CA GLY A 207 -24.52 1.94 13.59
C GLY A 207 -25.53 1.20 12.72
N ARG A 208 -25.10 0.54 11.64
CA ARG A 208 -25.95 -0.31 10.79
C ARG A 208 -26.02 -1.77 11.24
N LEU A 209 -25.17 -2.18 12.18
CA LEU A 209 -25.18 -3.52 12.75
C LEU A 209 -26.09 -3.55 13.98
N GLY A 210 -26.88 -4.62 14.12
CA GLY A 210 -27.67 -4.83 15.33
C GLY A 210 -26.79 -4.78 16.59
N GLU A 211 -27.33 -4.26 17.69
CA GLU A 211 -26.59 -3.96 18.93
C GLU A 211 -25.76 -5.17 19.45
N ALA A 212 -26.27 -6.38 19.26
CA ALA A 212 -25.58 -7.62 19.63
C ALA A 212 -24.27 -7.83 18.84
N HIS A 213 -24.27 -7.64 17.52
CA HIS A 213 -23.08 -7.77 16.69
C HIS A 213 -22.04 -6.68 16.99
N ARG A 214 -22.52 -5.46 17.26
CA ARG A 214 -21.66 -4.36 17.67
C ARG A 214 -20.90 -4.69 18.97
N LYS A 215 -21.61 -5.13 20.01
CA LYS A 215 -20.99 -5.55 21.28
C LYS A 215 -20.01 -6.69 21.09
N GLN A 216 -20.32 -7.65 20.20
CA GLN A 216 -19.41 -8.75 19.90
C GLN A 216 -18.10 -8.25 19.28
N ILE A 217 -18.16 -7.34 18.30
CA ILE A 217 -16.96 -6.75 17.68
C ILE A 217 -16.16 -5.94 18.70
N GLU A 218 -16.83 -5.10 19.49
CA GLU A 218 -16.18 -4.31 20.55
C GLU A 218 -15.45 -5.21 21.56
N ASN A 219 -16.07 -6.32 21.98
CA ASN A 219 -15.45 -7.29 22.88
C ASN A 219 -14.19 -7.94 22.27
N VAL A 220 -14.23 -8.32 20.98
CA VAL A 220 -13.07 -8.89 20.29
C VAL A 220 -11.93 -7.88 20.23
N VAL A 221 -12.22 -6.63 19.84
CA VAL A 221 -11.22 -5.56 19.78
C VAL A 221 -10.60 -5.27 21.15
N GLN A 222 -11.40 -5.27 22.22
CA GLN A 222 -10.90 -5.07 23.57
C GLN A 222 -10.01 -6.22 24.04
N LEU A 223 -10.41 -7.47 23.76
CA LEU A 223 -9.65 -8.66 24.14
C LEU A 223 -8.30 -8.73 23.40
N ASP A 224 -8.31 -8.46 22.09
CA ASP A 224 -7.11 -8.45 21.25
C ASP A 224 -6.12 -7.37 21.69
N ASN A 225 -6.60 -6.15 21.94
CA ASN A 225 -5.77 -5.07 22.50
C ASN A 225 -5.15 -5.42 23.86
N LYS A 226 -5.87 -6.16 24.71
CA LYS A 226 -5.35 -6.62 26.01
C LYS A 226 -4.27 -7.68 25.81
N LEU A 227 -4.46 -8.60 24.88
CA LEU A 227 -3.47 -9.63 24.54
C LEU A 227 -2.19 -8.99 23.98
N TRP A 228 -2.32 -8.08 23.02
CA TRP A 228 -1.20 -7.37 22.42
C TRP A 228 -0.35 -6.61 23.45
N ARG A 229 -1.00 -5.93 24.43
CA ARG A 229 -0.27 -5.25 25.52
C ARG A 229 0.55 -6.23 26.35
N LYS A 230 -0.03 -7.40 26.67
CA LYS A 230 0.67 -8.44 27.42
C LYS A 230 1.86 -8.97 26.63
N GLU A 231 1.68 -9.26 25.35
CA GLU A 231 2.78 -9.70 24.46
C GLU A 231 3.89 -8.65 24.37
N ALA A 232 3.53 -7.37 24.27
CA ALA A 232 4.50 -6.28 24.28
C ALA A 232 5.25 -6.16 25.62
N GLU A 233 4.59 -6.41 26.75
CA GLU A 233 5.25 -6.46 28.07
C GLU A 233 6.18 -7.66 28.21
N ASP A 234 5.73 -8.85 27.78
CA ASP A 234 6.52 -10.07 27.81
C ASP A 234 7.75 -9.94 26.89
N ALA A 235 7.58 -9.37 25.69
CA ALA A 235 8.69 -9.08 24.77
C ALA A 235 9.71 -8.10 25.39
N ARG A 236 9.25 -7.04 26.06
CA ARG A 236 10.15 -6.11 26.78
C ARG A 236 10.92 -6.82 27.89
N ARG A 237 10.27 -7.70 28.67
CA ARG A 237 10.95 -8.49 29.71
C ARG A 237 12.00 -9.41 29.13
N THR A 238 11.68 -10.13 28.05
CA THR A 238 12.63 -11.01 27.36
C THR A 238 13.81 -10.22 26.79
N GLN A 239 13.56 -9.04 26.20
CA GLN A 239 14.64 -8.18 25.72
C GLN A 239 15.56 -7.73 26.85
N SER A 240 15.01 -7.27 27.98
CA SER A 240 15.82 -6.89 29.15
C SER A 240 16.63 -8.07 29.69
N GLN A 241 16.07 -9.27 29.74
CA GLN A 241 16.81 -10.48 30.14
C GLN A 241 17.97 -10.78 29.18
N LEU A 242 17.74 -10.71 27.87
CA LEU A 242 18.78 -10.92 26.86
C LEU A 242 19.89 -9.87 26.93
N GLU A 243 19.56 -8.61 27.20
CA GLU A 243 20.55 -7.55 27.42
C GLU A 243 21.42 -7.84 28.65
N VAL A 244 20.82 -8.30 29.76
CA VAL A 244 21.56 -8.73 30.96
C VAL A 244 22.47 -9.91 30.65
N PHE A 245 21.98 -10.94 29.93
CA PHE A 245 22.81 -12.08 29.52
C PHE A 245 23.95 -11.66 28.58
N GLY A 246 23.69 -10.73 27.64
CA GLY A 246 24.71 -10.18 26.75
C GLY A 246 25.79 -9.39 27.51
N GLN A 247 25.40 -8.61 28.51
CA GLN A 247 26.34 -7.93 29.41
C GLN A 247 27.16 -8.93 30.23
N ALA A 248 26.53 -9.98 30.77
CA ALA A 248 27.21 -11.04 31.50
C ALA A 248 28.23 -11.80 30.63
N ALA A 249 27.87 -12.13 29.38
CA ALA A 249 28.77 -12.78 28.43
C ALA A 249 29.98 -11.91 28.08
N LYS A 250 29.76 -10.60 27.88
CA LYS A 250 30.85 -9.63 27.65
C LYS A 250 31.79 -9.52 28.85
N LEU A 251 31.23 -9.54 30.07
CA LEU A 251 32.00 -9.55 31.31
C LEU A 251 32.88 -10.81 31.44
N GLN A 252 32.31 -11.98 31.12
CA GLN A 252 33.04 -13.25 31.14
C GLN A 252 34.19 -13.29 30.14
N ASP A 253 34.00 -12.71 28.95
CA ASP A 253 35.06 -12.64 27.94
C ASP A 253 36.18 -11.68 28.36
N ILE A 254 35.86 -10.53 28.97
CA ILE A 254 36.85 -9.64 29.59
C ILE A 254 37.66 -10.39 30.66
N LEU A 255 37.00 -11.12 31.56
CA LEU A 255 37.67 -11.93 32.60
C LEU A 255 38.52 -13.06 32.01
N ARG A 256 38.12 -13.62 30.86
CA ARG A 256 38.91 -14.62 30.14
C ARG A 256 40.17 -14.00 29.53
N GLN A 257 40.05 -12.87 28.85
CA GLN A 257 41.19 -12.16 28.26
C GLN A 257 42.19 -11.71 29.34
N GLN A 258 41.69 -11.23 30.48
CA GLN A 258 42.55 -10.87 31.62
C GLN A 258 43.31 -12.07 32.18
N ARG A 259 42.69 -13.25 32.32
CA ARG A 259 43.39 -14.47 32.75
C ARG A 259 44.48 -14.92 31.79
N LEU A 260 44.22 -14.82 30.48
CA LEU A 260 45.22 -15.12 29.45
C LEU A 260 46.40 -14.15 29.53
N GLN A 261 46.12 -12.85 29.75
CA GLN A 261 47.13 -11.82 29.92
C GLN A 261 47.98 -12.07 31.19
N GLN A 262 47.35 -12.43 32.32
CA GLN A 262 48.06 -12.80 33.55
C GLN A 262 48.95 -14.04 33.38
N SER A 263 48.46 -15.07 32.67
CA SER A 263 49.27 -16.25 32.35
C SER A 263 50.50 -15.86 31.52
N TRP A 264 50.30 -15.06 30.48
CA TRP A 264 51.39 -14.59 29.62
C TRP A 264 52.45 -13.80 30.40
N TYR A 265 52.05 -12.88 31.29
CA TYR A 265 53.00 -12.13 32.12
C TYR A 265 53.77 -13.02 33.10
N LYS A 266 53.10 -14.03 33.67
CA LYS A 266 53.72 -15.00 34.58
C LYS A 266 54.76 -15.87 33.84
N ASP A 267 54.43 -16.34 32.65
CA ASP A 267 55.30 -17.19 31.82
C ASP A 267 56.47 -16.40 31.22
N SER A 268 56.31 -15.08 31.01
CA SER A 268 57.35 -14.20 30.46
C SER A 268 58.39 -13.76 31.50
N GLY A 269 58.21 -14.09 32.79
CA GLY A 269 59.17 -13.77 33.86
C GLY A 269 59.29 -12.27 34.18
N ILE A 270 58.30 -11.46 33.79
CA ILE A 270 58.40 -9.98 33.84
C ILE A 270 58.08 -9.42 35.25
N TYR A 271 57.53 -10.19 36.20
CA TYR A 271 57.16 -9.67 37.52
C TYR A 271 57.39 -10.62 38.72
N SER A 272 57.80 -10.03 39.84
CA SER A 272 57.74 -10.60 41.19
C SER A 272 56.98 -9.64 42.12
N SER A 273 56.24 -10.21 43.08
CA SER A 273 55.57 -9.57 44.24
C SER A 273 54.17 -8.93 44.07
N GLY A 274 53.17 -9.65 44.60
CA GLY A 274 52.40 -9.22 45.77
C GLY A 274 51.29 -8.16 45.62
N GLU A 275 51.58 -6.99 45.07
CA GLU A 275 50.72 -5.80 45.26
C GLU A 275 49.65 -5.64 44.17
N TYR A 276 49.90 -6.12 42.95
CA TYR A 276 48.91 -6.11 41.87
C TYR A 276 47.81 -7.19 42.00
N LEU A 277 47.94 -8.14 42.93
CA LEU A 277 46.94 -9.21 43.09
C LEU A 277 45.76 -8.80 43.98
N SER A 278 45.94 -7.83 44.89
CA SER A 278 44.89 -7.41 45.84
C SER A 278 43.84 -6.49 45.21
N GLU A 279 44.27 -5.50 44.43
CA GLU A 279 43.37 -4.59 43.69
C GLU A 279 42.53 -5.37 42.66
N TYR A 280 43.12 -6.39 42.03
CA TYR A 280 42.43 -7.22 41.05
C TYR A 280 41.47 -8.23 41.70
N ALA A 281 41.82 -8.81 42.86
CA ALA A 281 40.89 -9.64 43.62
C ALA A 281 39.66 -8.84 44.11
N GLN A 282 39.85 -7.55 44.40
CA GLN A 282 38.76 -6.65 44.77
C GLN A 282 37.84 -6.36 43.57
N ILE A 283 38.40 -6.08 42.39
CA ILE A 283 37.62 -5.90 41.15
C ILE A 283 36.87 -7.18 40.76
N GLU A 284 37.51 -8.35 40.87
CA GLU A 284 36.86 -9.64 40.59
C GLU A 284 35.73 -9.95 41.59
N SER A 285 35.93 -9.63 42.87
CA SER A 285 34.90 -9.74 43.91
C SER A 285 33.70 -8.83 43.63
N GLU A 286 33.93 -7.56 43.27
CA GLU A 286 32.86 -6.62 42.91
C GLU A 286 32.10 -7.04 41.65
N LEU A 287 32.80 -7.59 40.65
CA LEU A 287 32.17 -8.11 39.43
C LEU A 287 31.34 -9.38 39.71
N ARG A 288 31.83 -10.29 40.56
CA ARG A 288 31.06 -11.47 41.00
C ARG A 288 29.85 -11.10 41.85
N ALA A 289 29.97 -10.10 42.72
CA ALA A 289 28.87 -9.59 43.51
C ALA A 289 27.78 -8.97 42.62
N LYS A 290 28.15 -8.23 41.57
CA LYS A 290 27.21 -7.70 40.57
C LYS A 290 26.51 -8.80 39.76
N LEU A 291 27.17 -9.92 39.50
CA LEU A 291 26.59 -11.09 38.83
C LEU A 291 25.68 -11.94 39.73
N GLN A 292 25.86 -11.91 41.05
CA GLN A 292 25.07 -12.70 42.01
C GLN A 292 23.90 -11.89 42.63
N GLY A 293 23.90 -10.56 42.48
CA GLY A 293 22.87 -9.66 43.02
C GLY A 293 21.82 -9.19 42.00
N GLN A 294 21.82 -9.70 40.78
CA GLN A 294 20.84 -9.45 39.70
C GLN A 294 20.09 -10.75 39.36
#